data_AF-A0A959GY36-F1
#
_entry.id   AF-A0A959GY36-F1
#
_cell.length_a   1.000
_cell.length_b   1.000
_cell.length_c   1.000
_cell.angle_alpha   90.00
_cell.angle_beta   90.00
_cell.angle_gamma   90.00
#
_symmetry.space_group_name_H-M   'P 1'
#
loop_
_entity.id
_entity.type
_entity.pdbx_description
1 polymer ?
#
loop_
_entity_poly.entity_id
_entity_poly.type
_entity_poly.pdbx_seq_one_letter_code
_entity_poly.pdbx_strand_id
1 'polypeptide(L)' 'WHFHMAFYPPLLRSATVKKFMVGYEMFADPQRDITAETAAEQLRNV' A
#
# COMPACT_ATOMS: atom_id res chain seq x y z
N TRP A 1 -20.12 13.02 -9.91
CA TRP A 1 -19.62 11.65 -10.15
C TRP A 1 -18.65 11.69 -11.30
N HIS A 2 -17.47 11.11 -11.11
CA HIS A 2 -16.48 10.92 -12.16
C HIS A 2 -15.95 9.49 -12.04
N PHE A 3 -15.61 8.89 -13.17
CA PHE A 3 -15.10 7.53 -13.19
C PHE A 3 -13.66 7.50 -12.66
N HIS A 4 -13.37 6.57 -11.74
CA HIS A 4 -12.04 6.37 -11.17
C HIS A 4 -11.73 4.89 -11.03
N MET A 5 -10.45 4.52 -11.14
CA MET A 5 -9.93 3.18 -10.88
C MET A 5 -8.97 3.23 -9.67
N ALA A 6 -8.96 2.17 -8.86
CA ALA A 6 -8.09 2.03 -7.70
C ALA A 6 -7.40 0.65 -7.70
N PHE A 7 -6.12 0.63 -7.31
CA PHE A 7 -5.28 -0.57 -7.27
C PHE A 7 -4.72 -0.77 -5.85
N TYR A 8 -4.78 -2.00 -5.32
CA TYR A 8 -4.31 -2.34 -3.97
C TYR A 8 -3.32 -3.53 -4.01
N PRO A 9 -2.08 -3.32 -4.50
CA PRO A 9 -1.08 -4.39 -4.56
C PRO A 9 -0.56 -4.77 -3.17
N PRO A 10 -0.30 -6.06 -2.88
CA PRO A 10 0.08 -6.51 -1.54
C PRO A 10 1.59 -6.44 -1.24
N LEU A 11 2.46 -6.38 -2.25
CA LEU A 11 3.92 -6.44 -2.05
C LEU A 11 4.45 -5.13 -1.44
N LEU A 12 5.43 -5.23 -0.53
CA LEU A 12 5.90 -4.06 0.24
C LEU A 12 7.42 -3.86 0.21
N ARG A 13 8.21 -4.92 0.50
CA ARG A 13 9.68 -4.77 0.67
C ARG A 13 10.50 -5.44 -0.41
N SER A 14 9.95 -6.45 -1.07
CA SER A 14 10.61 -7.19 -2.17
C SER A 14 9.55 -7.98 -2.95
N ALA A 15 9.98 -8.68 -4.00
CA ALA A 15 9.12 -9.60 -4.76
C ALA A 15 8.54 -10.76 -3.92
N THR A 16 9.12 -11.02 -2.73
CA THR A 16 8.72 -12.13 -1.85
C THR A 16 8.08 -11.67 -0.54
N VAL A 17 8.12 -10.36 -0.22
CA VAL A 17 7.67 -9.84 1.08
C VAL A 17 6.50 -8.86 0.90
N LYS A 18 5.34 -9.23 1.47
CA LYS A 18 4.06 -8.51 1.37
C LYS A 18 3.62 -7.83 2.67
N LYS A 19 2.76 -6.81 2.56
CA LYS A 19 1.99 -6.22 3.66
C LYS A 19 0.84 -7.16 4.03
N PHE A 20 0.66 -7.39 5.31
CA PHE A 20 -0.49 -8.10 5.87
C PHE A 20 -1.38 -7.07 6.55
N MET A 21 -2.62 -6.91 6.08
CA MET A 21 -3.65 -6.13 6.79
C MET A 21 -4.37 -7.07 7.73
N VAL A 22 -3.85 -7.20 8.95
CA VAL A 22 -4.34 -8.14 9.97
C VAL A 22 -4.26 -7.51 11.36
N GLY A 23 -4.76 -8.22 12.38
CA GLY A 23 -4.62 -7.78 13.77
C GLY A 23 -5.36 -6.46 14.02
N TYR A 24 -4.62 -5.42 14.44
CA TYR A 24 -5.17 -4.08 14.67
C TYR A 24 -5.95 -3.55 13.46
N GLU A 25 -5.44 -3.80 12.26
CA GLU A 25 -6.01 -3.26 11.01
C GLU A 25 -7.35 -3.92 10.62
N MET A 26 -7.71 -5.05 11.25
CA MET A 26 -9.00 -5.71 11.02
C MET A 26 -10.13 -5.11 11.86
N PHE A 27 -9.81 -4.45 12.97
CA PHE A 27 -10.79 -4.05 13.99
C PHE A 27 -10.69 -2.60 14.46
N ALA A 28 -9.68 -1.86 14.00
CA ALA A 28 -9.49 -0.45 14.33
C ALA A 28 -9.28 0.38 13.05
N ASP A 29 -8.03 0.65 12.70
CA ASP A 29 -7.68 1.56 11.60
C ASP A 29 -6.57 1.00 10.69
N PRO A 30 -6.55 1.39 9.40
CA PRO A 30 -5.51 0.98 8.47
C PRO A 30 -4.16 1.63 8.83
N GLN A 31 -3.09 0.84 8.79
CA GLN A 31 -1.74 1.31 9.10
C GLN A 31 -0.79 1.04 7.93
N ARG A 32 0.16 1.95 7.73
CA ARG A 32 1.16 1.85 6.66
C ARG A 32 2.57 2.08 7.20
N ASP A 33 3.50 1.30 6.67
CA ASP A 33 4.92 1.37 7.03
C ASP A 33 5.68 2.43 6.23
N ILE A 34 5.16 2.82 5.06
CA ILE A 34 5.76 3.83 4.17
C ILE A 34 4.75 4.94 3.87
N THR A 35 5.25 6.11 3.50
CA THR A 35 4.39 7.24 3.10
C THR A 35 4.03 7.17 1.62
N ALA A 36 2.95 7.87 1.25
CA ALA A 36 2.49 7.91 -0.14
C ALA A 36 3.51 8.61 -1.06
N GLU A 37 4.23 9.60 -0.52
CA GLU A 37 5.25 10.35 -1.24
C GLU A 37 6.42 9.44 -1.63
N THR A 38 6.93 8.64 -0.68
CA THR A 38 7.99 7.67 -0.93
C THR A 38 7.54 6.58 -1.92
N ALA A 39 6.34 6.04 -1.76
CA ALA A 39 5.80 5.04 -2.69
C ALA A 39 5.66 5.61 -4.13
N ALA A 40 5.16 6.84 -4.26
CA ALA A 40 5.00 7.50 -5.55
C ALA A 40 6.36 7.84 -6.20
N GLU A 41 7.36 8.21 -5.41
CA GLU A 41 8.73 8.42 -5.90
C GLU A 41 9.33 7.12 -6.43
N GLN A 42 9.21 6.02 -5.68
CA GLN A 42 9.65 4.71 -6.14
C GLN A 42 8.97 4.34 -7.46
N LEU A 43 7.64 4.45 -7.54
CA LEU A 43 6.86 4.12 -8.75
C LEU A 43 7.23 4.95 -9.99
N ARG A 44 7.69 6.20 -9.81
CA ARG A 44 8.16 7.05 -10.93
C ARG A 44 9.55 6.65 -11.44
N ASN A 45 10.36 6.02 -10.60
CA ASN A 45 11.75 5.65 -10.89
C ASN A 45 11.89 4.19 -11.36
N VAL A 46 10.79 3.43 -11.45
CA VAL A 46 10.76 2.06 -11.99
C VAL A 46 10.68 2.06 -13.51
#